data_AF-A0A392W3K0-F1
#
_entry.id   AF-A0A392W3K0-F1
#
_cell.length_a   1.000
_cell.length_b   1.000
_cell.length_c   1.000
_cell.angle_alpha   90.00
_cell.angle_beta   90.00
_cell.angle_gamma   90.00
#
_symmetry.space_group_name_H-M   'P 1'
#
loop_
_entity.id
_entity.type
_entity.pdbx_description
1 polymer ?
#
loop_
_entity_poly.entity_id
_entity_poly.type
_entity_poly.pdbx_seq_one_letter_code
_entity_poly.pdbx_strand_id
1 'polypeptide(L)' 'MLREEANHWWKNARQRIGVGGIVITWEMFKRVFWVKYFPADVRNKKVVEFLELKQGNMTVAEYAA' A
#
# COMPACT_ATOMS: atom_id res chain seq x y z
N MET A 1 -1.95 15.11 9.31
CA MET A 1 -0.60 14.85 8.76
C MET A 1 -0.63 13.82 7.63
N LEU A 2 -1.08 12.58 7.87
CA LEU A 2 -1.10 11.52 6.83
C LEU A 2 -1.97 11.82 5.60
N ARG A 3 -3.13 12.47 5.80
CA ARG A 3 -4.03 12.87 4.69
C ARG A 3 -3.37 13.86 3.73
N GLU A 4 -2.64 14.83 4.26
CA GLU A 4 -1.97 15.85 3.45
C GLU A 4 -0.80 15.28 2.66
N GLU A 5 -0.03 14.38 3.27
CA GLU A 5 1.04 13.66 2.59
C GLU A 5 0.49 12.81 1.43
N ALA A 6 -0.58 12.05 1.68
CA ALA A 6 -1.23 11.24 0.66
C ALA A 6 -1.77 12.09 -0.50
N ASN A 7 -2.40 13.23 -0.19
CA ASN A 7 -2.87 14.19 -1.20
C ASN A 7 -1.72 14.78 -2.02
N HIS A 8 -0.63 15.18 -1.36
CA HIS A 8 0.54 15.75 -2.02
C HIS A 8 1.22 14.72 -2.93
N TRP A 9 1.43 13.50 -2.45
CA TRP A 9 1.96 12.41 -3.26
C TRP A 9 1.07 12.13 -4.47
N TRP A 10 -0.25 12.01 -4.28
CA TRP A 10 -1.15 11.65 -5.37
C TRP A 10 -1.20 12.72 -6.46
N LYS A 11 -1.20 14.01 -6.11
CA LYS A 11 -1.11 15.11 -7.08
C LYS A 11 0.11 14.96 -8.00
N ASN A 12 1.27 14.65 -7.43
CA ASN A 12 2.51 14.45 -8.19
C ASN A 12 2.49 13.16 -9.02
N ALA A 13 2.02 12.05 -8.44
CA ALA A 13 1.95 10.76 -9.14
C ALA A 13 1.00 10.83 -10.35
N ARG A 14 -0.15 11.48 -10.19
CA ARG A 14 -1.17 11.65 -11.23
C ARG A 14 -0.62 12.39 -12.46
N GLN A 15 0.19 13.42 -12.27
CA GLN A 15 0.83 14.15 -13.37
C GLN A 15 1.81 13.27 -14.15
N ARG A 16 2.50 12.35 -13.49
CA ARG A 16 3.49 11.46 -14.12
C ARG A 16 2.85 10.32 -14.92
N ILE A 17 1.73 9.78 -14.46
CA ILE A 17 1.08 8.62 -15.10
C ILE A 17 -0.09 8.98 -16.02
N GLY A 18 -0.63 10.19 -15.91
CA GLY A 18 -1.71 10.71 -16.76
C GLY A 18 -1.22 11.68 -17.85
N VAL A 19 0.04 11.56 -18.29
CA VAL A 19 0.62 12.43 -19.31
C VAL A 19 -0.22 12.36 -20.59
N GLY A 20 -0.45 13.50 -21.25
CA GLY A 20 -1.23 13.55 -22.49
C GLY A 20 -2.72 13.26 -22.33
N GLY A 21 -3.27 13.34 -21.11
CA GLY A 21 -4.69 13.08 -20.85
C GLY A 21 -5.05 11.60 -20.83
N ILE A 22 -4.06 10.71 -20.69
CA ILE A 22 -4.28 9.26 -20.56
C ILE A 22 -5.19 9.00 -19.34
N VAL A 23 -6.23 8.20 -19.55
CA VAL A 23 -7.11 7.70 -18.48
C VAL A 23 -6.29 6.81 -17.55
N ILE A 24 -6.20 7.20 -16.29
CA ILE A 24 -5.48 6.43 -15.27
C ILE A 24 -6.34 5.26 -14.84
N THR A 25 -5.91 4.05 -15.20
CA THR A 25 -6.59 2.83 -14.77
C THR A 25 -6.25 2.49 -13.31
N TRP A 26 -7.09 1.66 -12.70
CA TRP A 26 -6.85 1.15 -11.35
C TRP A 26 -5.51 0.41 -11.22
N GLU A 27 -5.12 -0.34 -12.26
CA GLU A 27 -3.83 -1.05 -12.27
C GLU A 27 -2.64 -0.09 -12.28
N MET A 28 -2.72 1.01 -13.04
CA MET A 28 -1.67 2.04 -13.04
C MET A 28 -1.53 2.70 -11.67
N PHE A 29 -2.66 3.04 -11.05
CA PHE A 29 -2.68 3.55 -9.67
C PHE A 29 -2.00 2.56 -8.71
N LYS A 30 -2.43 1.29 -8.71
CA LYS A 30 -1.86 0.27 -7.83
C LYS A 30 -0.35 0.16 -8.03
N ARG A 31 0.15 0.13 -9.27
CA ARG A 31 1.59 0.03 -9.54
C ARG A 31 2.38 1.16 -8.86
N VAL A 32 1.98 2.43 -9.03
CA VAL A 32 2.71 3.55 -8.41
C VAL A 32 2.52 3.63 -6.90
N PHE A 33 1.35 3.24 -6.40
CA PHE A 33 1.07 3.15 -4.97
C PHE A 33 2.00 2.13 -4.29
N TRP A 34 2.12 0.94 -4.87
CA TRP A 34 2.97 -0.14 -4.35
C TRP A 34 4.44 0.26 -4.33
N VAL A 35 4.92 0.96 -5.36
CA VAL A 35 6.30 1.45 -5.38
C VAL A 35 6.56 2.45 -4.23
N LYS A 36 5.62 3.33 -3.92
CA LYS A 36 5.79 4.35 -2.88
C LYS A 36 5.63 3.81 -1.46
N TYR A 37 4.59 3.03 -1.23
CA TYR A 37 4.15 2.68 0.14
C TYR A 37 4.39 1.21 0.50
N PHE A 38 4.63 0.36 -0.49
CA PHE A 38 4.88 -1.06 -0.29
C PHE A 38 6.13 -1.53 -1.05
N PRO A 39 7.30 -0.89 -0.85
CA PRO A 39 8.55 -1.27 -1.51
C PRO A 39 9.01 -2.68 -1.11
N ALA A 40 10.02 -3.20 -1.81
CA ALA A 40 10.44 -4.60 -1.66
C ALA A 40 10.87 -4.96 -0.23
N ASP A 41 11.53 -4.06 0.48
CA ASP A 41 11.92 -4.24 1.87
C ASP A 41 10.71 -4.32 2.81
N VAL A 42 9.71 -3.45 2.63
CA VAL A 42 8.45 -3.50 3.38
C VAL A 42 7.70 -4.80 3.07
N ARG A 43 7.64 -5.21 1.81
CA ARG A 43 7.05 -6.51 1.42
C ARG A 43 7.78 -7.68 2.06
N ASN A 44 9.11 -7.69 2.03
CA ASN A 44 9.91 -8.75 2.62
C ASN A 44 9.70 -8.81 4.13
N LYS A 45 9.63 -7.67 4.83
CA LYS A 45 9.27 -7.63 6.26
C LYS A 45 7.89 -8.21 6.51
N LYS A 46 6.89 -7.88 5.69
CA LYS A 46 5.54 -8.47 5.81
C LYS A 46 5.51 -9.96 5.54
N VAL A 47 6.34 -10.47 4.62
CA VAL A 47 6.48 -11.92 4.39
C VAL A 47 7.07 -12.59 5.63
N VAL A 48 8.12 -12.02 6.23
CA VAL A 48 8.70 -12.57 7.47
C VAL A 48 7.69 -12.55 8.62
N GLU A 49 7.02 -11.42 8.84
CA GLU A 49 5.94 -11.30 9.86
C GLU A 49 4.85 -12.35 9.65
N PHE A 50 4.47 -12.63 8.40
CA PHE A 50 3.47 -13.63 8.06
C PHE A 50 3.98 -15.07 8.31
N LEU A 51 5.23 -15.36 7.97
CA LEU A 51 5.83 -16.68 8.21
C LEU A 51 6.02 -16.97 9.71
N GLU A 52 6.27 -15.94 10.50
CA GLU A 52 6.42 -16.03 11.95
C GLU A 52 5.09 -15.90 12.71
N LEU A 53 3.97 -15.73 11.98
CA LEU A 53 2.66 -15.58 12.56
C LEU A 53 2.27 -16.84 13.33
N LYS A 54 2.14 -16.70 14.64
CA LYS A 54 1.67 -17.75 15.55
C LYS A 54 0.43 -17.25 16.27
N GLN A 55 -0.54 -18.15 16.42
CA GLN A 55 -1.68 -17.90 17.29
C GLN A 55 -1.14 -17.77 18.72
N GLY A 56 -1.14 -16.56 19.25
CA GLY A 56 -0.82 -16.28 20.64
C GLY A 56 -2.00 -16.67 21.54
N ASN A 57 -2.23 -15.91 22.60
CA ASN A 57 -3.35 -16.18 23.52
C ASN A 57 -4.71 -15.73 22.98
N MET A 58 -4.73 -14.97 21.89
CA MET A 58 -5.96 -14.46 21.27
C MET A 58 -6.57 -15.52 20.36
N THR A 59 -7.84 -15.82 20.58
CA THR A 59 -8.64 -16.67 19.71
C THR A 59 -9.06 -15.92 18.46
N VAL A 60 -9.39 -16.65 17.39
CA VAL A 60 -9.88 -16.04 16.13
C VAL A 60 -11.18 -15.27 16.35
N ALA A 61 -12.04 -15.73 17.28
CA ALA A 61 -13.28 -15.05 17.63
C ALA A 61 -13.01 -13.70 18.32
N GLU A 62 -12.03 -13.63 19.23
CA GLU A 62 -11.62 -12.38 19.87
C GLU A 62 -10.94 -11.41 18.90
N TYR A 63 -10.20 -11.92 17.91
CA TYR A 63 -9.62 -11.08 16.86
C TYR A 63 -10.68 -10.44 15.94
N ALA A 64 -11.78 -11.15 15.70
CA ALA A 64 -12.82 -10.74 14.76
C ALA A 64 -13.94 -9.89 15.38
N ALA A 65 -13.98 -9.77 16.72
CA ALA A 65 -14.93 -8.96 17.48
C ALA A 65 -14.54 -7.48 17.48
#